data_AF-G3D5H3-F1
#
_entry.id   AF-G3D5H3-F1
#
_cell.length_a   1.000
_cell.length_b   1.000
_cell.length_c   1.000
_cell.angle_alpha   90.00
_cell.angle_beta   90.00
_cell.angle_gamma   90.00
#
_symmetry.space_group_name_H-M   'P 1'
#
loop_
_entity.id
_entity.type
_entity.pdbx_description
1 polymer ?
#
loop_
_entity_poly.entity_id
_entity_poly.type
_entity_poly.pdbx_seq_one_letter_code
_entity_poly.pdbx_strand_id
1 'polypeptide(L)'
;MRWFIGFSCMCILGLSCKDGGSNNGLGGIGGAGSGGAAGVDAGMGEGGNGGLGGSVGIECEPGSMRDCYGGPPGTANVGACMVGSEQCNDAGSDWSACIGEILPSMELPTPQGETPLDEDCDGMTDEPSDL
;
A
#
# COMPACT_ATOMS: atom_id res chain seq x y z
N MET A 1 0.58 13.65 50.63
CA MET A 1 1.99 13.23 50.55
C MET A 1 2.34 13.12 49.09
N ARG A 2 3.21 14.03 48.64
CA ARG A 2 3.58 14.27 47.25
C ARG A 2 4.89 13.52 46.98
N TRP A 3 4.87 12.55 46.08
CA TRP A 3 6.03 12.04 45.35
C TRP A 3 5.83 12.60 43.92
N PHE A 4 6.49 13.68 43.44
CA PHE A 4 7.92 13.81 43.13
C PHE A 4 8.48 12.45 42.70
N ILE A 5 8.97 12.17 41.51
CA ILE A 5 9.64 12.93 40.43
C ILE A 5 9.87 11.82 39.40
N GLY A 6 9.47 11.95 38.15
CA GLY A 6 10.29 12.65 37.18
C GLY A 6 10.59 11.70 36.04
N PHE A 7 10.37 12.21 34.83
CA PHE A 7 10.98 11.71 33.61
C PHE A 7 12.40 11.22 33.88
N SER A 8 12.61 9.92 33.81
CA SER A 8 13.93 9.37 33.53
C SER A 8 13.70 8.07 32.81
N CYS A 9 13.88 8.19 31.49
CA CYS A 9 14.42 7.15 30.65
C CYS A 9 15.31 6.26 31.51
N MET A 10 14.82 5.06 31.79
CA MET A 10 15.45 4.11 32.70
C MET A 10 16.61 3.48 31.92
N CYS A 11 17.68 4.27 31.72
CA CYS A 11 18.95 3.82 31.20
C CYS A 11 19.59 2.94 32.28
N ILE A 12 19.28 1.65 32.25
CA ILE A 12 19.91 0.65 33.09
C ILE A 12 21.43 0.75 32.87
N LEU A 13 22.15 0.91 33.97
CA LEU A 13 23.60 0.85 34.06
C LEU A 13 24.15 -0.30 33.21
N GLY A 14 24.74 0.02 32.06
CA GLY A 14 25.66 -0.87 31.36
C GLY A 14 25.31 -1.39 29.96
N LEU A 15 24.26 -0.94 29.28
CA LEU A 15 24.03 -1.32 27.86
C LEU A 15 23.47 -0.16 27.03
N SER A 16 24.36 0.53 26.31
CA SER A 16 24.18 1.51 25.21
C SER A 16 22.79 2.13 24.99
N CYS A 17 22.58 3.36 25.49
CA CYS A 17 21.69 4.33 24.85
C CYS A 17 22.40 4.95 23.63
N LYS A 18 22.00 4.56 22.42
CA LYS A 18 22.44 5.23 21.18
C LYS A 18 21.59 6.48 20.97
N ASP A 19 21.96 7.56 21.64
CA ASP A 19 21.72 8.91 21.15
C ASP A 19 22.89 9.32 20.26
N GLY A 20 22.61 9.92 19.11
CA GLY A 20 23.60 10.74 18.39
C GLY A 20 23.96 10.25 16.99
N GLY A 21 23.23 10.76 16.00
CA GLY A 21 23.58 10.68 14.58
C GLY A 21 22.94 11.82 13.78
N SER A 22 23.07 13.08 14.24
CA SER A 22 22.88 14.26 13.40
C SER A 22 23.98 14.30 12.34
N ASN A 23 23.64 14.16 11.06
CA ASN A 23 24.44 14.70 9.98
C ASN A 23 23.63 15.77 9.24
N ASN A 24 24.10 17.02 9.41
CA ASN A 24 23.65 18.19 8.68
C ASN A 24 23.92 18.00 7.18
N GLY A 25 22.89 17.63 6.42
CA GLY A 25 22.85 17.73 4.97
C GLY A 25 22.38 19.13 4.56
N LEU A 26 23.32 20.06 4.45
CA LEU A 26 23.10 21.38 3.87
C LEU A 26 22.86 21.27 2.36
N GLY A 27 21.79 21.91 1.87
CA GLY A 27 21.75 22.50 0.53
C GLY A 27 20.93 21.77 -0.51
N GLY A 28 19.82 22.39 -0.94
CA GLY A 28 19.12 21.99 -2.16
C GLY A 28 17.74 22.62 -2.36
N ILE A 29 17.64 23.96 -2.40
CA ILE A 29 16.53 24.59 -3.14
C ILE A 29 16.91 24.65 -4.62
N GLY A 30 16.27 23.84 -5.43
CA GLY A 30 16.29 23.89 -6.90
C GLY A 30 15.09 23.07 -7.34
N GLY A 31 14.14 23.54 -8.13
CA GLY A 31 14.19 24.53 -9.20
C GLY A 31 13.43 23.88 -10.35
N ALA A 32 12.34 24.48 -10.79
CA ALA A 32 11.54 23.98 -11.91
C ALA A 32 12.43 23.88 -13.17
N GLY A 33 12.40 22.72 -13.84
CA GLY A 33 13.11 22.48 -15.09
C GLY A 33 12.23 21.71 -16.06
N SER A 34 11.56 22.44 -16.95
CA SER A 34 11.01 21.90 -18.20
C SER A 34 12.15 21.83 -19.24
N GLY A 35 12.29 20.71 -19.96
CA GLY A 35 13.17 20.63 -21.14
C GLY A 35 13.81 19.25 -21.32
N GLY A 36 13.45 18.56 -22.41
CA GLY A 36 14.02 17.27 -22.78
C GLY A 36 15.33 17.36 -23.56
N ALA A 37 16.03 16.22 -23.72
CA ALA A 37 16.63 15.73 -24.96
C ALA A 37 17.43 14.44 -24.69
N ALA A 38 17.51 13.62 -25.74
CA ALA A 38 18.17 12.33 -25.89
C ALA A 38 19.53 12.11 -25.18
N GLY A 39 19.72 10.89 -24.69
CA GLY A 39 21.02 10.32 -24.37
C GLY A 39 20.95 8.79 -24.39
N VAL A 40 21.35 8.19 -25.50
CA VAL A 40 21.62 6.75 -25.60
C VAL A 40 23.07 6.46 -25.21
N ASP A 41 23.23 5.33 -24.53
CA ASP A 41 24.43 4.51 -24.31
C ASP A 41 25.54 4.96 -23.33
N ALA A 42 25.64 4.26 -22.18
CA ALA A 42 26.63 3.18 -21.99
C ALA A 42 26.60 2.62 -20.55
N GLY A 43 26.45 1.30 -20.40
CA GLY A 43 26.60 0.61 -19.12
C GLY A 43 26.22 -0.86 -19.20
N MET A 44 27.11 -1.69 -19.75
CA MET A 44 26.99 -3.15 -19.82
C MET A 44 27.02 -3.73 -18.39
N GLY A 45 25.86 -4.16 -17.89
CA GLY A 45 25.75 -5.07 -16.75
C GLY A 45 25.54 -6.48 -17.26
N GLU A 46 26.58 -7.31 -17.20
CA GLU A 46 26.49 -8.74 -17.45
C GLU A 46 25.97 -9.47 -16.21
N GLY A 47 24.90 -10.25 -16.34
CA GLY A 47 24.42 -11.11 -15.27
C GLY A 47 22.95 -11.49 -15.35
N GLY A 48 22.53 -12.13 -16.44
CA GLY A 48 21.21 -12.75 -16.52
C GLY A 48 21.26 -14.00 -17.38
N ASN A 49 21.53 -15.16 -16.77
CA ASN A 49 21.32 -16.45 -17.41
C ASN A 49 19.82 -16.76 -17.37
N GLY A 50 19.02 -15.99 -18.12
CA GLY A 50 17.59 -16.21 -18.28
C GLY A 50 17.38 -17.40 -19.21
N GLY A 51 17.07 -18.55 -18.63
CA GLY A 51 16.91 -19.81 -19.34
C GLY A 51 15.98 -19.70 -20.55
N LEU A 52 16.50 -20.17 -21.68
CA LEU A 52 15.74 -20.49 -22.88
C LEU A 52 14.84 -21.69 -22.56
N GLY A 53 13.54 -21.46 -22.35
CA GLY A 53 12.62 -22.54 -21.95
C GLY A 53 11.18 -22.24 -22.28
N GLY A 54 10.84 -22.24 -23.58
CA GLY A 54 9.49 -22.45 -24.12
C GLY A 54 8.36 -21.64 -23.49
N SER A 55 7.93 -20.55 -24.15
CA SER A 55 6.65 -19.90 -23.86
C SER A 55 5.48 -20.82 -24.21
N VAL A 56 5.19 -21.79 -23.33
CA VAL A 56 3.81 -22.04 -22.96
C VAL A 56 3.35 -20.70 -22.40
N GLY A 57 2.25 -20.12 -22.90
CA GLY A 57 1.80 -18.79 -22.48
C GLY A 57 1.43 -18.80 -21.00
N ILE A 58 2.41 -18.56 -20.13
CA ILE A 58 2.20 -18.42 -18.69
C ILE A 58 1.81 -16.94 -18.46
N GLU A 59 0.58 -16.71 -18.00
CA GLU A 59 0.02 -15.39 -17.68
C GLU A 59 0.61 -14.85 -16.37
N CYS A 60 0.96 -15.73 -15.43
CA CYS A 60 1.49 -15.37 -14.12
C CYS A 60 2.38 -16.44 -13.51
N GLU A 61 3.31 -16.05 -12.61
CA GLU A 61 4.16 -17.01 -11.90
C GLU A 61 3.30 -17.85 -10.91
N PRO A 62 3.28 -19.19 -11.02
CA PRO A 62 2.47 -20.06 -10.18
C PRO A 62 2.59 -19.76 -8.69
N GLY A 63 1.46 -19.61 -8.00
CA GLY A 63 1.40 -19.31 -6.57
C GLY A 63 1.68 -17.86 -6.18
N SER A 64 2.04 -16.99 -7.14
CA SER A 64 2.20 -15.55 -6.89
C SER A 64 0.90 -14.92 -6.42
N MET A 65 1.00 -13.85 -5.62
CA MET A 65 -0.12 -13.06 -5.15
C MET A 65 -0.04 -11.65 -5.69
N ARG A 66 -1.20 -11.03 -5.96
CA ARG A 66 -1.32 -9.61 -6.27
C ARG A 66 -2.60 -9.03 -5.68
N ASP A 67 -2.60 -7.71 -5.50
CA ASP A 67 -3.81 -6.98 -5.13
C ASP A 67 -4.80 -6.97 -6.29
N CYS A 68 -6.08 -7.04 -5.96
CA CYS A 68 -7.17 -6.98 -6.92
C CYS A 68 -8.35 -6.19 -6.33
N TYR A 69 -9.15 -5.62 -7.23
CA TYR A 69 -10.36 -4.90 -6.86
C TYR A 69 -11.29 -4.84 -8.06
N GLY A 70 -12.49 -5.40 -7.94
CA GLY A 70 -13.51 -5.42 -8.99
C GLY A 70 -14.42 -4.19 -9.01
N GLY A 71 -14.28 -3.28 -8.04
CA GLY A 71 -15.13 -2.10 -7.91
C GLY A 71 -14.74 -0.94 -8.84
N PRO A 72 -15.55 0.13 -8.88
CA PRO A 72 -15.25 1.33 -9.64
C PRO A 72 -13.87 1.92 -9.29
N PRO A 73 -13.15 2.53 -10.26
CA PRO A 73 -11.90 3.18 -9.96
C PRO A 73 -12.12 4.36 -9.00
N GLY A 74 -11.33 4.40 -7.93
CA GLY A 74 -11.40 5.46 -6.91
C GLY A 74 -12.14 5.09 -5.63
N THR A 75 -12.86 3.96 -5.60
CA THR A 75 -13.55 3.48 -4.39
C THR A 75 -12.72 2.49 -3.57
N ALA A 76 -11.57 2.05 -4.10
CA ALA A 76 -10.68 1.12 -3.42
C ALA A 76 -10.08 1.75 -2.15
N ASN A 77 -10.21 1.07 -1.00
CA ASN A 77 -9.77 1.56 0.31
C ASN A 77 -10.45 2.87 0.76
N VAL A 78 -11.68 3.09 0.32
CA VAL A 78 -12.55 4.19 0.76
C VAL A 78 -13.66 3.60 1.61
N GLY A 79 -13.91 4.17 2.78
CA GLY A 79 -15.00 3.70 3.64
C GLY A 79 -14.87 2.22 4.03
N ALA A 80 -15.95 1.47 3.77
CA ALA A 80 -16.01 0.02 3.94
C ALA A 80 -15.25 -0.76 2.86
N CYS A 81 -15.00 -0.14 1.70
CA CYS A 81 -14.43 -0.84 0.55
C CYS A 81 -12.96 -1.16 0.77
N MET A 82 -12.62 -2.42 0.53
CA MET A 82 -11.25 -2.92 0.68
C MET A 82 -10.81 -3.63 -0.59
N VAL A 83 -9.52 -3.49 -0.90
CA VAL A 83 -8.87 -4.33 -1.93
C VAL A 83 -8.75 -5.76 -1.43
N GLY A 84 -8.89 -6.71 -2.34
CA GLY A 84 -8.64 -8.12 -2.07
C GLY A 84 -7.27 -8.55 -2.60
N SER A 85 -7.03 -9.85 -2.54
CA SER A 85 -5.87 -10.47 -3.17
C SER A 85 -6.30 -11.66 -4.01
N GLU A 86 -5.64 -11.83 -5.15
CA GLU A 86 -5.79 -12.99 -6.01
C GLU A 86 -4.47 -13.75 -6.13
N GLN A 87 -4.57 -15.06 -6.24
CA GLN A 87 -3.44 -15.97 -6.36
C GLN A 87 -3.41 -16.59 -7.75
N CYS A 88 -2.23 -16.62 -8.36
CA CYS A 88 -1.99 -17.31 -9.61
C CYS A 88 -2.07 -18.82 -9.40
N ASN A 89 -2.79 -19.52 -10.27
CA ASN A 89 -2.93 -20.98 -10.17
C ASN A 89 -1.59 -21.71 -10.42
N ASP A 90 -1.52 -22.98 -10.02
CA ASP A 90 -0.29 -23.79 -10.15
C ASP A 90 0.16 -23.98 -11.61
N ALA A 91 -0.76 -23.82 -12.57
CA ALA A 91 -0.49 -23.89 -14.00
C ALA A 91 0.08 -22.59 -14.57
N GLY A 92 0.03 -21.48 -13.81
CA GLY A 92 0.42 -20.16 -14.25
C GLY A 92 -0.46 -19.57 -15.36
N SER A 93 -1.67 -20.11 -15.54
CA SER A 93 -2.57 -19.73 -16.65
C SER A 93 -3.62 -18.70 -16.25
N ASP A 94 -4.02 -18.67 -14.98
CA ASP A 94 -5.15 -17.88 -14.51
C ASP A 94 -4.94 -17.41 -13.07
N TRP A 95 -5.59 -16.29 -12.74
CA TRP A 95 -5.71 -15.78 -11.38
C TRP A 95 -7.00 -16.29 -10.72
N SER A 96 -6.97 -16.47 -9.40
CA SER A 96 -8.14 -16.81 -8.62
C SER A 96 -9.19 -15.69 -8.61
N ALA A 97 -10.35 -15.93 -7.99
CA ALA A 97 -11.22 -14.84 -7.59
C ALA A 97 -10.48 -13.88 -6.65
N CYS A 98 -10.92 -12.61 -6.62
CA CYS A 98 -10.38 -11.61 -5.71
C CYS A 98 -10.89 -11.87 -4.30
N ILE A 99 -10.03 -12.44 -3.45
CA ILE A 99 -10.41 -12.84 -2.10
C ILE A 99 -10.23 -11.67 -1.15
N GLY A 100 -11.26 -11.38 -0.35
CA GLY A 100 -11.22 -10.35 0.68
C GLY A 100 -11.54 -8.93 0.18
N GLU A 101 -11.90 -8.77 -1.10
CA GLU A 101 -12.41 -7.48 -1.57
C GLU A 101 -13.77 -7.18 -0.93
N ILE A 102 -13.99 -5.90 -0.62
CA ILE A 102 -15.31 -5.36 -0.25
C ILE A 102 -15.64 -4.32 -1.31
N LEU A 103 -16.70 -4.59 -2.07
CA LEU A 103 -17.17 -3.72 -3.15
C LEU A 103 -18.18 -2.71 -2.62
N PRO A 104 -18.38 -1.58 -3.34
CA PRO A 104 -19.43 -0.64 -3.00
C PRO A 104 -20.78 -1.33 -2.98
N SER A 105 -21.56 -0.99 -1.98
CA SER A 105 -22.93 -1.42 -1.78
C SER A 105 -23.82 -0.20 -1.57
N MET A 106 -25.13 -0.41 -1.54
CA MET A 106 -26.06 0.67 -1.24
C MET A 106 -25.92 1.05 0.24
N GLU A 107 -25.87 2.35 0.53
CA GLU A 107 -25.91 2.91 1.89
C GLU A 107 -27.07 2.30 2.69
N LEU A 108 -26.78 1.92 3.93
CA LEU A 108 -27.78 1.40 4.85
C LEU A 108 -28.03 2.40 5.98
N PRO A 109 -29.30 2.59 6.40
CA PRO A 109 -29.59 3.47 7.52
C PRO A 109 -28.93 2.95 8.79
N THR A 110 -28.03 3.76 9.36
CA THR A 110 -27.32 3.42 10.58
C THR A 110 -28.23 3.55 11.81
N PRO A 111 -28.37 2.51 12.64
CA PRO A 111 -29.15 2.58 13.87
C PRO A 111 -28.57 3.60 14.85
N GLN A 112 -29.43 4.25 15.65
CA GLN A 112 -28.95 5.23 16.63
C GLN A 112 -28.02 4.57 17.66
N GLY A 113 -26.78 5.07 17.74
CA GLY A 113 -25.75 4.57 18.64
C GLY A 113 -24.72 3.65 18.00
N GLU A 114 -24.86 3.32 16.71
CA GLU A 114 -23.82 2.68 15.91
C GLU A 114 -22.89 3.74 15.28
N THR A 115 -21.68 3.33 14.89
CA THR A 115 -20.80 4.19 14.09
C THR A 115 -21.21 4.09 12.64
N PRO A 116 -21.44 5.22 11.97
CA PRO A 116 -21.81 5.16 10.58
C PRO A 116 -20.64 4.72 9.71
N LEU A 117 -20.97 4.03 8.61
CA LEU A 117 -20.02 3.46 7.69
C LEU A 117 -20.36 3.95 6.28
N ASP A 118 -19.33 4.18 5.49
CA ASP A 118 -19.41 4.56 4.08
C ASP A 118 -19.47 3.27 3.25
N GLU A 119 -20.68 2.85 2.89
CA GLU A 119 -20.93 1.58 2.22
C GLU A 119 -20.89 1.67 0.70
N ASP A 120 -21.14 2.85 0.14
CA ASP A 120 -21.03 3.13 -1.30
C ASP A 120 -19.65 3.64 -1.72
N CYS A 121 -18.78 3.89 -0.74
CA CYS A 121 -17.36 4.17 -0.88
C CYS A 121 -17.11 5.45 -1.68
N ASP A 122 -17.95 6.46 -1.45
CA ASP A 122 -17.86 7.78 -2.05
C ASP A 122 -17.01 8.78 -1.21
N GLY A 123 -16.63 8.37 0.01
CA GLY A 123 -15.82 9.14 0.95
C GLY A 123 -16.62 9.96 1.96
N MET A 124 -17.95 9.85 1.95
CA MET A 124 -18.87 10.42 2.93
C MET A 124 -19.44 9.30 3.78
N THR A 125 -19.94 9.62 4.96
CA THR A 125 -20.53 8.63 5.87
C THR A 125 -21.91 9.12 6.28
N ASP A 126 -22.94 8.27 6.19
CA ASP A 126 -24.35 8.64 6.41
C ASP A 126 -24.81 9.80 5.52
N GLU A 127 -24.93 9.56 4.21
CA GLU A 127 -25.51 10.55 3.29
C GLU A 127 -27.04 10.57 3.38
N PRO A 128 -27.70 11.69 3.75
CA PRO A 128 -29.16 11.76 3.80
C PRO A 128 -29.83 11.71 2.41
N SER A 129 -29.06 11.82 1.33
CA SER A 129 -29.52 11.74 -0.06
C SER A 129 -29.73 10.32 -0.57
N ASP A 130 -29.14 9.33 0.11
CA ASP A 130 -29.01 7.95 -0.38
C ASP A 130 -29.79 6.95 0.49
N LEU A 131 -30.61 7.48 1.41
CA LEU A 131 -31.58 6.78 2.28
C LEU A 131 -33.03 6.85 1.75
#